data_AF-A0A4R0JSB2-F1
#
_entry.id   AF-A0A4R0JSB2-F1
#
_cell.length_a   1.000
_cell.length_b   1.000
_cell.length_c   1.000
_cell.angle_alpha   90.00
_cell.angle_beta   90.00
_cell.angle_gamma   90.00
#
_symmetry.space_group_name_H-M   'P 1'
#
loop_
_entity.id
_entity.type
_entity.pdbx_description
1 polymer ?
#
loop_
_entity_poly.entity_id
_entity_poly.type
_entity_poly.pdbx_seq_one_letter_code
_entity_poly.pdbx_strand_id
1 'polypeptide(L)'
;MAVSGDNVVVGSVSGGCVEADVYEVAREVIKTGLPVVRRYGVSDDDVIAVGLTCGGVIEVLVEPVDVAGFDAVADAVDSGLAGRSHRQSR
;
A
#
# COMPACT_ATOMS: atom_id res chain seq x y z
N MET A 1 2.03 -3.98 -0.24
CA MET A 1 3.48 -3.71 -0.05
C MET A 1 3.77 -3.69 1.45
N ALA A 2 4.90 -4.25 1.88
CA ALA A 2 5.37 -4.21 3.26
C ALA A 2 6.80 -3.66 3.32
N VAL A 3 7.12 -2.89 4.37
CA VAL A 3 8.43 -2.28 4.59
C VAL A 3 8.91 -2.64 6.00
N SER A 4 10.09 -3.25 6.10
CA SER A 4 10.73 -3.54 7.40
C SER A 4 11.46 -2.31 7.94
N GLY A 5 11.69 -2.26 9.25
CA GLY A 5 12.56 -1.26 9.88
C GLY A 5 14.00 -1.26 9.33
N ASP A 6 14.43 -2.39 8.75
CA ASP A 6 15.71 -2.52 8.05
C ASP A 6 15.68 -2.00 6.59
N ASN A 7 14.59 -1.35 6.18
CA ASN A 7 14.35 -0.81 4.84
C ASN A 7 14.20 -1.88 3.73
N VAL A 8 13.93 -3.13 4.11
CA VAL A 8 13.58 -4.18 3.14
C VAL A 8 12.13 -4.00 2.69
N VAL A 9 11.89 -4.08 1.37
CA VAL A 9 10.57 -3.93 0.76
C VAL A 9 10.10 -5.24 0.14
N VAL A 10 8.83 -5.60 0.38
CA VAL A 10 8.18 -6.79 -0.20
C VAL A 10 6.84 -6.43 -0.86
N GLY A 11 6.62 -6.94 -2.08
CA GLY A 11 5.41 -6.71 -2.87
C GLY A 11 5.38 -5.33 -3.54
N SER A 12 4.28 -5.05 -4.23
CA SER A 12 4.03 -3.77 -4.92
C SER A 12 2.64 -3.22 -4.55
N VAL A 13 2.33 -2.00 -5.02
CA VAL A 13 0.98 -1.43 -4.96
C VAL A 13 0.38 -1.36 -6.36
N SER A 14 1.08 -0.72 -7.31
CA SER A 14 0.60 -0.49 -8.68
C SER A 14 1.63 -0.82 -9.77
N GLY A 15 2.92 -0.91 -9.41
CA GLY A 15 4.03 -1.20 -10.31
C GLY A 15 4.62 0.03 -11.00
N GLY A 16 4.60 1.21 -10.36
CA GLY A 16 5.01 2.49 -10.96
C GLY A 16 5.62 3.50 -9.99
N CYS A 17 5.29 4.79 -10.15
CA CYS A 17 5.88 5.87 -9.35
C CYS A 17 5.33 5.96 -7.92
N VAL A 18 4.23 5.27 -7.62
CA VAL A 18 3.54 5.31 -6.32
C VAL A 18 4.36 4.65 -5.22
N GLU A 19 5.12 3.61 -5.56
CA GLU A 19 5.92 2.80 -4.65
C GLU A 19 6.93 3.64 -3.84
N ALA A 20 7.55 4.63 -4.48
CA ALA A 20 8.56 5.46 -3.83
C ALA A 20 7.95 6.35 -2.73
N ASP A 21 6.77 6.94 -3.00
CA ASP A 21 6.06 7.76 -2.01
C ASP A 21 5.53 6.89 -0.87
N VAL A 22 4.92 5.74 -1.19
CA VAL A 22 4.43 4.77 -0.19
C VAL A 22 5.57 4.29 0.70
N TYR A 23 6.77 4.08 0.14
CA TYR A 23 7.95 3.70 0.91
C TYR A 23 8.38 4.78 1.91
N GLU A 24 8.44 6.04 1.50
CA GLU A 24 8.80 7.14 2.42
C GLU A 24 7.74 7.33 3.50
N VAL A 25 6.45 7.24 3.15
CA VAL A 25 5.35 7.27 4.11
C VAL A 25 5.47 6.10 5.09
N ALA A 26 5.78 4.89 4.63
CA ALA A 26 5.98 3.75 5.52
C ALA A 26 7.12 3.99 6.51
N ARG A 27 8.22 4.62 6.09
CA ARG A 27 9.32 4.98 7.00
C ARG A 27 8.90 6.02 8.04
N GLU A 28 8.03 6.95 7.69
CA GLU A 28 7.44 7.91 8.63
C GLU A 28 6.50 7.21 9.63
N VAL A 29 5.62 6.33 9.14
CA VAL A 29 4.70 5.54 9.96
C VAL A 29 5.46 4.62 10.92
N ILE A 30 6.53 3.96 10.48
CA ILE A 30 7.39 3.14 11.36
C ILE A 30 7.99 3.97 12.50
N LYS A 31 8.41 5.21 12.21
CA LYS A 31 9.01 6.10 13.23
C LYS A 31 7.97 6.67 14.19
N THR A 32 6.80 7.02 13.69
CA THR A 32 5.78 7.73 14.46
C THR A 32 4.78 6.80 15.15
N GLY A 33 4.60 5.59 14.61
CA GLY A 33 3.53 4.68 15.00
C GLY A 33 2.13 5.16 14.59
N LEU A 34 2.03 6.20 13.76
CA LEU A 34 0.75 6.80 13.38
C LEU A 34 0.36 6.37 11.95
N PRO A 35 -0.82 5.76 11.75
CA PRO A 35 -1.26 5.36 10.42
C PRO A 35 -1.60 6.57 9.55
N VAL A 36 -1.38 6.43 8.24
CA VAL A 36 -1.62 7.47 7.23
C VAL A 36 -2.38 6.90 6.05
N VAL A 37 -3.36 7.63 5.54
CA VAL A 37 -4.00 7.34 4.24
C VAL A 37 -3.45 8.31 3.19
N ARG A 38 -2.97 7.76 2.07
CA ARG A 38 -2.54 8.53 0.90
C ARG A 38 -3.43 8.23 -0.30
N ARG A 39 -3.77 9.28 -1.05
CA ARG A 39 -4.56 9.17 -2.27
C ARG A 39 -3.66 9.41 -3.47
N TYR A 40 -3.72 8.52 -4.45
CA TYR A 40 -2.96 8.59 -5.70
C TYR A 40 -3.90 8.51 -6.89
N GLY A 41 -3.65 9.31 -7.92
CA GLY A 41 -4.47 9.33 -9.12
C GLY A 41 -4.45 10.70 -9.79
N VAL A 42 -4.94 10.75 -11.01
CA VAL A 42 -5.10 12.02 -11.73
C VAL A 42 -6.41 12.65 -11.26
N SER A 43 -6.29 13.73 -10.51
CA SER A 43 -7.38 14.64 -10.18
C SER A 43 -7.30 15.78 -11.20
N ASP A 44 -8.43 16.14 -11.84
CA ASP A 44 -8.48 17.24 -12.81
C ASP A 44 -8.02 18.60 -12.20
N ASP A 45 -7.94 18.69 -10.86
CA ASP A 45 -7.56 19.89 -10.12
C ASP A 45 -6.15 19.84 -9.47
N ASP A 46 -5.41 18.73 -9.53
CA ASP A 46 -4.12 18.57 -8.82
C ASP A 46 -2.94 18.35 -9.77
N VAL A 47 -2.21 19.44 -10.04
CA VAL A 47 -1.06 19.52 -10.96
C VAL A 47 0.20 18.75 -10.44
N ILE A 48 0.15 18.15 -9.24
CA ILE A 48 1.31 17.48 -8.60
C ILE A 48 0.91 16.13 -7.96
N ALA A 49 0.00 15.38 -8.57
CA ALA A 49 -0.31 14.02 -8.12
C ALA A 49 0.61 12.99 -8.79
N VAL A 50 1.17 12.06 -8.00
CA VAL A 50 1.84 10.87 -8.55
C VAL A 50 0.77 10.02 -9.24
N GLY A 51 0.73 10.11 -10.58
CA GLY A 51 -0.31 9.53 -11.40
C GLY A 51 -0.18 8.02 -11.58
N LEU A 52 -1.32 7.34 -11.63
CA LEU A 52 -1.41 5.95 -12.05
C LEU A 52 -1.41 5.87 -13.59
N THR A 53 -0.65 4.93 -14.15
CA THR A 53 -0.54 4.74 -15.61
C THR A 53 -1.85 4.31 -16.27
N CYS A 54 -2.78 3.74 -15.50
CA CYS A 54 -4.11 3.34 -15.96
C CYS A 54 -5.17 4.46 -15.89
N GLY A 55 -4.81 5.65 -15.38
CA GLY A 55 -5.76 6.76 -15.22
C GLY A 55 -6.77 6.61 -14.07
N GLY A 56 -6.59 5.60 -13.21
CA GLY A 56 -7.44 5.39 -12.03
C GLY A 56 -7.05 6.25 -10.82
N VAL A 57 -7.80 6.08 -9.73
CA VAL A 57 -7.50 6.64 -8.40
C VAL A 57 -7.51 5.50 -7.38
N ILE A 58 -6.54 5.50 -6.47
CA ILE A 58 -6.47 4.58 -5.33
C ILE A 58 -6.24 5.34 -4.04
N GLU A 59 -6.68 4.75 -2.94
CA GLU A 59 -6.34 5.17 -1.58
C GLU A 59 -5.55 4.05 -0.93
N VAL A 60 -4.41 4.40 -0.33
CA VAL A 60 -3.47 3.48 0.29
C VAL A 60 -3.41 3.84 1.77
N LEU A 61 -3.88 2.92 2.61
CA LEU A 61 -3.63 2.94 4.04
C LEU A 61 -2.23 2.38 4.30
N VAL A 62 -1.43 3.13 5.05
CA VAL A 62 -0.12 2.72 5.56
C VAL A 62 -0.21 2.72 7.07
N GLU A 63 -0.08 1.55 7.68
CA GLU A 63 -0.20 1.35 9.12
C GLU A 63 1.02 0.61 9.68
N PRO A 64 1.43 0.90 10.93
CA PRO A 64 2.50 0.14 11.56
C PRO A 64 1.98 -1.25 11.93
N VAL A 65 2.81 -2.26 11.71
CA VAL A 65 2.51 -3.64 12.10
C VAL A 65 3.47 -4.04 13.20
N ASP A 66 2.93 -4.38 14.36
CA ASP A 66 3.68 -5.01 15.45
C ASP A 66 3.31 -6.51 15.56
N VAL A 67 3.91 -7.18 16.54
CA VAL A 67 3.64 -8.61 16.80
C VAL A 67 2.17 -8.91 17.11
N ALA A 68 1.40 -7.95 17.63
CA ALA A 68 -0.03 -8.13 17.90
C ALA A 68 -0.88 -7.88 16.65
N GLY A 69 -0.43 -6.99 15.76
CA GLY A 69 -1.08 -6.71 14.47
C GLY A 69 -0.79 -7.75 13.37
N PHE A 70 0.17 -8.65 13.57
CA PHE A 70 0.62 -9.57 12.53
C PHE A 70 -0.47 -10.59 12.11
N ASP A 71 -1.31 -11.03 13.04
CA ASP A 71 -2.41 -11.95 12.75
C ASP A 71 -3.44 -11.29 11.83
N ALA A 72 -3.76 -10.01 12.07
CA ALA A 72 -4.67 -9.25 11.21
C ALA A 72 -4.11 -9.07 9.79
N VAL A 73 -2.80 -8.88 9.67
CA VAL A 73 -2.13 -8.80 8.36
C VAL A 73 -2.15 -10.16 7.65
N ALA A 74 -1.90 -11.25 8.37
CA ALA A 74 -1.98 -12.60 7.82
C ALA A 74 -3.40 -12.91 7.31
N ASP A 75 -4.43 -12.63 8.11
CA ASP A 75 -5.84 -12.81 7.75
C ASP A 75 -6.22 -11.99 6.51
N ALA A 76 -5.74 -10.75 6.40
CA ALA A 76 -5.98 -9.89 5.25
C ALA A 76 -5.31 -10.46 3.98
N VAL A 77 -4.08 -10.98 4.09
CA VAL A 77 -3.36 -11.61 2.98
C VAL A 77 -4.07 -12.87 2.51
N ASP A 78 -4.49 -13.74 3.44
CA ASP A 78 -5.19 -14.98 3.15
C ASP A 78 -6.56 -14.72 2.51
N SER A 79 -7.31 -13.76 3.05
CA SER A 79 -8.57 -13.31 2.46
C SER A 79 -8.38 -12.78 1.03
N GLY A 80 -7.30 -12.03 0.79
CA GLY A 80 -6.95 -11.54 -0.54
C GLY A 80 -6.56 -12.66 -1.51
N LEU A 81 -5.81 -13.67 -1.06
CA LEU A 81 -5.48 -14.86 -1.84
C LEU A 81 -6.73 -15.68 -2.19
N ALA A 82 -7.61 -15.90 -1.21
CA ALA A 82 -8.88 -16.58 -1.40
C ALA A 82 -9.77 -15.85 -2.43
N GLY A 83 -9.83 -14.52 -2.37
CA GLY A 83 -10.54 -13.70 -3.37
C GLY A 83 -9.94 -13.78 -4.79
N ARG A 84 -8.62 -13.94 -4.92
CA ARG A 84 -7.95 -14.13 -6.23
C ARG A 84 -8.27 -15.47 -6.88
N SER A 85 -8.47 -16.53 -6.09
CA SER A 85 -8.82 -17.86 -6.62
C SER A 85 -10.18 -17.88 -7.34
N HIS A 86 -11.12 -17.01 -6.94
CA HIS A 86 -12.45 -16.89 -7.56
C HIS A 86 -12.47 -16.05 -8.84
N ARG A 87 -11.47 -15.18 -9.06
CA ARG A 87 -11.38 -14.32 -10.26
C ARG A 87 -10.53 -14.90 -11.39
N GLN A 88 -9.55 -15.77 -11.09
CA GLN A 88 -8.66 -16.34 -12.10
C GLN A 88 -9.25 -17.55 -12.85
N SER A 89 -10.42 -18.03 -12.45
CA SER A 89 -11.13 -19.15 -13.09
C SER A 89 -12.27 -18.71 -14.03
N ARG A 90 -12.28 -17.45 -14.48
CA ARG A 90 -13.28 -16.90 -15.40
C ARG A 90 -12.62 -16.23 -16.61
#